data_AF-A0A645EFW5-F1
#
_entry.id   AF-A0A645EFW5-F1
#
_cell.length_a   1.000
_cell.length_b   1.000
_cell.length_c   1.000
_cell.angle_alpha   90.00
_cell.angle_beta   90.00
_cell.angle_gamma   90.00
#
_symmetry.space_group_name_H-M   'P 1'
#
loop_
_entity.id
_entity.type
_entity.pdbx_description
1 polymer ?
#
loop_
_entity_poly.entity_id
_entity_poly.type
_entity_poly.pdbx_seq_one_letter_code
_entity_poly.pdbx_strand_id
1 'polypeptide(L)'
;MVDQRAALLDDFVRLLGQLKRDRFTYTDTLSKSRDGARLALQTWYNYARDLLLLANQPAAEITNLDREAEMKEIVRKSSPSQTLAILQSIDTALANLESSGHLRLLLDNLFLELPRL
;
A
#
# COMPACT_ATOMS: atom_id res chain seq x y z
N MET A 1 18.76 -5.09 -1.25
CA MET A 1 17.52 -5.58 -0.60
C MET A 1 16.85 -4.49 0.23
N VAL A 2 17.58 -3.77 1.10
CA VAL A 2 17.02 -2.63 1.88
C VAL A 2 16.56 -1.47 0.98
N ASP A 3 17.36 -1.10 -0.02
CA ASP A 3 17.03 0.01 -0.93
C ASP A 3 15.75 -0.22 -1.73
N GLN A 4 15.48 -1.47 -2.13
CA GLN A 4 14.28 -1.80 -2.90
C GLN A 4 13.01 -1.69 -2.06
N ARG A 5 13.04 -2.17 -0.81
CA ARG A 5 11.91 -1.99 0.13
C ARG A 5 11.65 -0.50 0.35
N ALA A 6 12.70 0.28 0.60
CA ALA A 6 12.57 1.71 0.84
C ALA A 6 11.90 2.42 -0.33
N ALA A 7 12.36 2.18 -1.56
CA ALA A 7 11.77 2.76 -2.76
C ALA A 7 10.28 2.36 -2.95
N LEU A 8 9.95 1.08 -2.70
CA LEU A 8 8.55 0.62 -2.78
C LEU A 8 7.65 1.30 -1.74
N LEU A 9 8.15 1.58 -0.54
CA LEU A 9 7.41 2.30 0.49
C LEU A 9 7.26 3.79 0.15
N ASP A 10 8.32 4.42 -0.37
CA ASP A 10 8.27 5.82 -0.82
C ASP A 10 7.24 5.97 -1.95
N ASP A 11 7.22 5.03 -2.90
CA ASP A 11 6.23 4.99 -3.96
C ASP A 11 4.80 4.83 -3.40
N PHE A 12 4.62 3.96 -2.39
CA PHE A 12 3.33 3.72 -1.78
C PHE A 12 2.77 4.94 -1.05
N VAL A 13 3.59 5.57 -0.21
CA VAL A 13 3.21 6.79 0.53
C VAL A 13 2.84 7.91 -0.45
N ARG A 14 3.61 8.06 -1.53
CA ARG A 14 3.28 9.01 -2.60
C ARG A 14 1.94 8.69 -3.26
N LEU A 15 1.66 7.41 -3.56
CA LEU A 15 0.39 6.99 -4.18
C LEU A 15 -0.82 7.30 -3.30
N LEU A 16 -0.70 7.14 -1.98
CA LEU A 16 -1.78 7.45 -1.03
C LEU A 16 -2.20 8.93 -1.09
N GLY A 17 -1.27 9.86 -1.32
CA GLY A 17 -1.58 11.30 -1.45
C GLY A 17 -2.05 11.76 -2.85
N GLN A 18 -1.83 10.95 -3.88
CA GLN A 18 -2.14 11.27 -5.28
C GLN A 18 -3.63 11.19 -5.64
N LEU A 19 -4.02 11.87 -6.73
CA LEU A 19 -5.33 11.70 -7.35
C LEU A 19 -5.42 10.35 -8.07
N LYS A 20 -6.63 9.80 -8.20
CA LYS A 20 -6.88 8.50 -8.88
C LYS A 20 -6.23 8.42 -10.27
N ARG A 21 -6.31 9.49 -11.06
CA ARG A 21 -5.71 9.59 -12.40
C ARG A 21 -4.19 9.40 -12.42
N ASP A 22 -3.49 9.87 -11.39
CA ASP A 22 -2.03 9.84 -11.34
C ASP A 22 -1.54 8.45 -10.93
N ARG A 23 -2.31 7.75 -10.08
CA ARG A 23 -2.03 6.36 -9.67
C ARG A 23 -2.03 5.38 -10.83
N PHE A 24 -2.89 5.59 -11.83
CA PHE A 24 -2.93 4.74 -13.04
C PHE A 24 -1.64 4.78 -13.86
N THR A 25 -0.88 5.86 -13.76
CA THR A 25 0.44 5.93 -14.41
C THR A 25 1.42 4.94 -13.76
N TYR A 26 1.30 4.72 -12.44
CA TYR A 26 2.12 3.76 -11.73
C TYR A 26 1.72 2.31 -12.04
N THR A 27 0.44 2.03 -12.32
CA THR A 27 -0.02 0.70 -12.76
C THR A 27 0.77 0.18 -13.95
N ASP A 28 1.07 1.06 -14.93
CA ASP A 28 1.81 0.66 -16.13
C ASP A 28 3.20 0.10 -15.78
N THR A 29 3.88 0.71 -14.80
CA THR A 29 5.18 0.24 -14.32
C THR A 29 5.04 -1.07 -13.54
N LEU A 30 4.11 -1.12 -12.59
CA LEU A 30 3.95 -2.26 -11.69
C LEU A 30 3.44 -3.52 -12.42
N SER A 31 2.65 -3.36 -13.47
CA SER A 31 2.09 -4.46 -14.27
C SER A 31 3.10 -5.17 -15.20
N LYS A 32 4.33 -4.64 -15.34
CA LYS A 32 5.39 -5.24 -16.19
C LYS A 32 5.93 -6.56 -15.64
N SER A 33 5.81 -6.79 -14.33
CA SER A 33 6.31 -7.99 -13.68
C SER A 33 5.36 -8.41 -12.58
N ARG A 34 4.82 -9.63 -12.68
CA ARG A 34 3.98 -10.21 -11.63
C ARG A 34 4.73 -10.40 -10.32
N ASP A 35 5.99 -10.83 -10.40
CA ASP A 35 6.83 -10.98 -9.22
C ASP A 35 7.16 -9.63 -8.58
N GLY A 36 7.38 -8.60 -9.40
CA GLY A 36 7.53 -7.22 -8.94
C GLY A 36 6.27 -6.68 -8.26
N ALA A 37 5.10 -6.92 -8.86
CA ALA A 37 3.81 -6.58 -8.27
C ALA A 37 3.59 -7.32 -6.95
N ARG A 38 3.90 -8.62 -6.87
CA ARG A 38 3.81 -9.41 -5.64
C ARG A 38 4.67 -8.81 -4.53
N LEU A 39 5.93 -8.51 -4.83
CA LEU A 39 6.86 -7.93 -3.87
C LEU A 39 6.38 -6.55 -3.38
N ALA A 40 5.89 -5.70 -4.28
CA ALA A 40 5.32 -4.40 -3.92
C ALA A 40 4.12 -4.57 -2.99
N LEU A 41 3.13 -5.38 -3.38
CA LEU A 41 1.91 -5.59 -2.61
C LEU A 41 2.19 -6.17 -1.22
N GLN A 42 3.10 -7.13 -1.09
CA GLN A 42 3.51 -7.68 0.20
C GLN A 42 4.21 -6.62 1.08
N THR A 43 5.06 -5.80 0.47
CA THR A 43 5.73 -4.69 1.16
C THR A 43 4.71 -3.68 1.68
N TRP A 44 3.73 -3.32 0.84
CA TRP A 44 2.67 -2.37 1.20
C TRP A 44 1.69 -2.95 2.21
N TYR A 45 1.41 -4.25 2.16
CA TYR A 45 0.55 -4.94 3.14
C TYR A 45 1.14 -4.86 4.54
N ASN A 46 2.44 -5.16 4.70
CA ASN A 46 3.11 -5.06 5.99
C ASN A 46 3.10 -3.63 6.53
N TYR A 47 3.30 -2.63 5.67
CA TYR A 47 3.20 -1.22 6.05
C TYR A 47 1.76 -0.82 6.45
N ALA A 48 0.77 -1.24 5.68
CA ALA A 48 -0.65 -0.97 5.95
C ALA A 48 -1.15 -1.63 7.25
N ARG A 49 -0.65 -2.83 7.57
CA ARG A 49 -0.92 -3.49 8.85
C ARG A 49 -0.45 -2.63 10.02
N ASP A 50 0.78 -2.12 9.96
CA ASP A 50 1.35 -1.28 11.00
C ASP A 50 0.62 0.09 11.08
N LEU A 51 0.19 0.67 9.95
CA LEU A 51 -0.69 1.85 9.96
C LEU A 51 -2.00 1.58 10.71
N LEU A 52 -2.65 0.44 10.43
CA LEU A 52 -3.88 0.05 11.10
C LEU A 52 -3.66 -0.18 12.61
N LEU A 53 -2.56 -0.83 12.99
CA LEU A 53 -2.19 -1.03 14.39
C LEU A 53 -2.03 0.30 15.12
N LEU A 54 -1.23 1.22 14.56
CA LEU A 54 -0.99 2.55 15.13
C LEU A 54 -2.27 3.40 15.20
N ALA A 55 -3.16 3.28 14.22
CA ALA A 55 -4.44 3.99 14.20
C ALA A 55 -5.38 3.55 15.33
N ASN A 56 -5.29 2.31 15.78
CA ASN A 56 -6.10 1.79 16.88
C ASN A 56 -5.38 1.87 18.24
N GLN A 57 -4.04 1.76 18.25
CA GLN A 57 -3.21 1.72 19.45
C GLN A 57 -1.88 2.45 19.18
N PRO A 58 -1.73 3.71 19.63
CA PRO A 58 -0.53 4.51 19.35
C PRO A 58 0.80 3.94 19.89
N ALA A 59 0.74 3.02 20.84
CA ALA A 59 1.89 2.33 21.44
C ALA A 59 2.03 0.88 20.96
N ALA A 60 1.35 0.48 19.89
CA ALA A 60 1.47 -0.86 19.33
C ALA A 60 2.90 -1.13 18.82
N GLU A 61 3.36 -2.37 19.01
CA GLU A 61 4.59 -2.84 18.38
C GLU A 61 4.39 -2.96 16.87
N ILE A 62 5.23 -2.23 16.11
CA ILE A 62 5.23 -2.24 14.65
C ILE A 62 6.53 -2.84 14.12
N THR A 63 6.49 -3.31 12.87
CA THR A 63 7.63 -3.90 12.18
C THR A 63 8.46 -2.87 11.41
N ASN A 64 7.82 -1.81 10.90
CA ASN A 64 8.45 -0.75 10.10
C ASN A 64 9.01 0.38 10.98
N LEU A 65 9.85 0.05 11.96
CA LEU A 65 10.42 1.01 12.92
C LEU A 65 11.20 2.15 12.24
N ASP A 66 11.85 1.86 11.10
CA ASP A 66 12.55 2.86 10.28
C ASP A 66 11.62 3.93 9.68
N ARG A 67 10.31 3.67 9.65
CA ARG A 67 9.27 4.56 9.11
C ARG A 67 8.30 5.07 10.18
N GLU A 68 8.54 4.79 11.46
CA GLU A 68 7.57 5.06 12.54
C GLU A 68 7.08 6.52 12.58
N ALA A 69 7.98 7.49 12.43
CA ALA A 69 7.63 8.90 12.46
C ALA A 69 6.68 9.29 11.31
N GLU A 70 6.97 8.82 10.09
CA GLU A 70 6.12 9.02 8.91
C GLU A 70 4.75 8.36 9.09
N MET A 71 4.73 7.12 9.61
CA MET A 71 3.50 6.38 9.86
C MET A 71 2.60 7.08 10.88
N LYS A 72 3.16 7.61 11.98
CA LYS A 72 2.41 8.37 12.97
C LYS A 72 1.80 9.65 12.37
N GLU A 73 2.50 10.32 11.48
CA GLU A 73 1.98 11.50 10.79
C GLU A 73 0.85 11.16 9.80
N ILE A 74 0.96 10.05 9.08
CA ILE A 74 -0.10 9.54 8.20
C ILE A 74 -1.33 9.17 9.04
N VAL A 75 -1.16 8.41 10.12
CA VAL A 75 -2.25 7.99 11.01
C VAL A 75 -2.97 9.20 11.61
N ARG A 76 -2.23 10.23 12.04
CA ARG A 76 -2.81 11.47 12.59
C ARG A 76 -3.75 12.19 11.61
N LYS A 77 -3.53 12.04 10.31
CA LYS A 77 -4.33 12.66 9.23
C LYS A 77 -5.38 11.73 8.64
N SER A 78 -5.41 10.47 9.07
CA SER A 78 -6.29 9.42 8.52
C SER A 78 -7.37 9.04 9.52
N SER A 79 -8.54 8.61 9.04
CA SER A 79 -9.51 7.91 9.86
C SER A 79 -9.13 6.42 10.02
N PRO A 80 -9.56 5.76 11.12
CA PRO A 80 -9.40 4.31 11.25
C PRO A 80 -10.02 3.52 10.09
N SER A 81 -11.13 4.00 9.53
CA SER A 81 -11.77 3.40 8.36
C SER A 81 -10.93 3.51 7.09
N GLN A 82 -10.23 4.63 6.88
CA GLN A 82 -9.29 4.77 5.75
C GLN A 82 -8.12 3.81 5.90
N THR A 83 -7.52 3.68 7.09
CA THR A 83 -6.41 2.74 7.30
C THR A 83 -6.84 1.28 7.11
N LEU A 84 -8.05 0.93 7.53
CA LEU A 84 -8.61 -0.40 7.29
C LEU A 84 -8.86 -0.66 5.81
N ALA A 85 -9.43 0.31 5.10
CA ALA A 85 -9.69 0.21 3.66
C ALA A 85 -8.39 -0.01 2.88
N ILE A 86 -7.30 0.69 3.21
CA ILE A 86 -5.98 0.48 2.58
C ILE A 86 -5.53 -0.98 2.71
N LEU A 87 -5.57 -1.52 3.93
CA LEU A 87 -5.14 -2.89 4.19
C LEU A 87 -6.01 -3.89 3.40
N GLN A 88 -7.33 -3.72 3.43
CA GLN A 88 -8.27 -4.60 2.75
C GLN A 88 -8.13 -4.57 1.22
N SER A 89 -7.89 -3.41 0.63
CA SER A 89 -7.67 -3.30 -0.82
C SER A 89 -6.40 -4.05 -1.24
N ILE A 90 -5.31 -3.93 -0.47
CA ILE A 90 -4.06 -4.64 -0.76
C ILE A 90 -4.20 -6.15 -0.54
N ASP A 91 -4.87 -6.57 0.54
CA ASP A 91 -5.15 -7.98 0.83
C ASP A 91 -5.95 -8.63 -0.31
N THR A 92 -7.00 -7.96 -0.77
CA THR A 92 -7.81 -8.40 -1.90
C THR A 92 -6.99 -8.49 -3.19
N ALA A 93 -6.10 -7.54 -3.44
CA ALA A 93 -5.22 -7.58 -4.61
C ALA A 93 -4.23 -8.75 -4.54
N LEU A 94 -3.64 -9.02 -3.37
CA LEU A 94 -2.77 -10.18 -3.13
C LEU A 94 -3.49 -11.51 -3.35
N ALA A 95 -4.69 -11.66 -2.79
CA ALA A 95 -5.50 -12.88 -2.91
C ALA A 95 -5.84 -13.23 -4.37
N ASN A 96 -5.99 -12.21 -5.23
CA ASN A 96 -6.32 -12.38 -6.64
C ASN A 96 -5.09 -12.33 -7.58
N LEU A 97 -3.88 -12.16 -7.04
CA LEU A 97 -2.69 -11.92 -7.85
C LEU A 97 -2.32 -13.11 -8.74
N GLU A 98 -2.44 -14.34 -8.21
CA GLU A 98 -2.08 -15.56 -8.94
C GLU A 98 -3.19 -16.02 -9.91
N SER A 99 -4.46 -15.80 -9.54
CA SER A 99 -5.60 -16.20 -10.36
C SER A 99 -5.93 -15.19 -11.46
N SER A 100 -5.47 -13.94 -11.34
CA SER A 100 -5.77 -12.90 -12.32
C SER A 100 -4.92 -13.03 -13.60
N GLY A 101 -5.58 -13.39 -14.70
CA GLY A 101 -5.00 -13.39 -16.05
C GLY A 101 -4.60 -12.00 -16.56
N HIS A 102 -5.16 -10.92 -15.98
CA HIS A 102 -4.89 -9.53 -16.39
C HIS A 102 -4.35 -8.71 -15.22
N LEU A 103 -3.02 -8.73 -15.03
CA LEU A 103 -2.36 -8.04 -13.93
C LEU A 103 -2.65 -6.54 -13.90
N ARG A 104 -2.66 -5.87 -15.06
CA ARG A 104 -2.95 -4.43 -15.14
C ARG A 104 -4.33 -4.09 -14.57
N LEU A 105 -5.37 -4.84 -14.96
CA LEU A 105 -6.73 -4.61 -14.48
C LEU A 105 -6.86 -4.83 -12.97
N LEU A 106 -6.19 -5.85 -12.42
CA LEU A 106 -6.14 -6.09 -10.98
C LEU A 106 -5.56 -4.88 -10.24
N LEU A 107 -4.45 -4.33 -10.74
CA LEU A 107 -3.77 -3.18 -10.15
C LEU A 107 -4.58 -1.88 -10.32
N ASP A 108 -5.24 -1.70 -11.46
CA ASP A 108 -6.15 -0.58 -11.70
C ASP A 108 -7.30 -0.59 -10.69
N ASN A 109 -7.91 -1.75 -10.43
CA ASN A 109 -8.92 -1.90 -9.40
C ASN A 109 -8.38 -1.57 -8.00
N LEU A 110 -7.18 -2.07 -7.65
CA LEU A 110 -6.54 -1.70 -6.38
C LEU A 110 -6.41 -0.18 -6.22
N PHE A 111 -5.90 0.53 -7.23
CA PHE A 111 -5.69 1.98 -7.13
C PHE A 111 -6.98 2.79 -7.13
N LEU A 112 -8.07 2.25 -7.68
CA LEU A 112 -9.41 2.82 -7.62
C LEU A 112 -10.01 2.74 -6.21
N GLU A 113 -9.77 1.63 -5.51
CA GLU A 113 -10.29 1.34 -4.17
C GLU A 113 -9.46 1.99 -3.06
N LEU A 114 -8.15 2.19 -3.28
CA LEU A 114 -7.31 2.86 -2.28
C LEU A 114 -7.86 4.26 -1.93
N PRO A 115 -8.06 4.58 -0.65
CA PRO A 115 -8.47 5.92 -0.26
C PRO A 115 -7.37 6.94 -0.54
N ARG A 116 -7.75 8.21 -0.56
CA ARG A 116 -6.80 9.31 -0.53
C ARG A 116 -6.64 9.77 0.91
N LEU A 117 -5.39 9.93 1.34
CA LEU A 117 -5.02 10.46 2.66
C LEU A 117 -4.54 11.91 2.55
#